data_AF-A0AAN5B2Z9-F1
#
_entry.id   AF-A0AAN5B2Z9-F1
#
_cell.length_a   1.000
_cell.length_b   1.000
_cell.length_c   1.000
_cell.angle_alpha   90.00
_cell.angle_beta   90.00
_cell.angle_gamma   90.00
#
_symmetry.space_group_name_H-M   'P 1'
#
loop_
_entity.id
_entity.type
_entity.pdbx_description
1 polymer ?
#
loop_
_entity_poly.entity_id
_entity_poly.type
_entity_poly.pdbx_seq_one_letter_code
_entity_poly.pdbx_strand_id
1 'polypeptide(L)'
;MAKGEFACAHRNLAAAHLMKSFGNFRNPVEDVVKAYCAQCAIAASCKDLAVAALFLANGGADLRMRNVLEARQAQQVCALMMSSGTYEASGETAFSIGLPIKSGVGGGVLAVIPRFGAVCSWSPPLDEKGNSVAGLKAIELVAAELDRTVFS
;
A
#
# COMPACT_ATOMS: atom_id res chain seq x y z
N MET A 1 17.61 4.11 -9.26
CA MET A 1 16.25 3.53 -9.33
C MET A 1 15.26 4.51 -9.97
N ALA A 2 14.90 5.64 -9.32
CA ALA A 2 13.92 6.61 -9.87
C ALA A 2 14.21 7.12 -11.31
N LYS A 3 15.46 7.45 -11.64
CA LYS A 3 15.84 7.88 -13.01
C LYS A 3 15.66 6.76 -14.05
N GLY A 4 15.89 5.51 -13.66
CA GLY A 4 15.70 4.34 -14.53
C GLY A 4 14.22 4.00 -14.73
N GLU A 5 13.40 4.14 -13.68
CA GLU A 5 11.95 3.97 -13.79
C GLU A 5 11.32 5.04 -14.70
N PHE A 6 11.72 6.30 -14.55
CA PHE A 6 11.21 7.39 -15.38
C PHE A 6 11.53 7.18 -16.87
N ALA A 7 12.73 6.68 -17.19
CA ALA A 7 13.14 6.41 -18.57
C ALA A 7 12.22 5.41 -19.29
N CYS A 8 11.58 4.51 -18.55
CA CYS A 8 10.65 3.50 -19.07
C CYS A 8 9.17 3.77 -18.70
N ALA A 9 8.85 4.95 -18.15
CA ALA A 9 7.55 5.27 -17.58
C ALA A 9 6.44 5.58 -18.61
N HIS A 10 6.47 4.99 -19.81
CA HIS A 10 5.53 5.28 -20.89
C HIS A 10 4.07 5.10 -20.48
N ARG A 11 3.75 4.03 -19.75
CA ARG A 11 2.38 3.77 -19.25
C ARG A 11 1.93 4.85 -18.26
N ASN A 12 2.81 5.28 -17.36
CA ASN A 12 2.50 6.31 -16.37
C ASN A 12 2.34 7.68 -17.02
N LEU A 13 3.17 8.01 -18.02
CA LEU A 13 3.06 9.24 -18.82
C LEU A 13 1.71 9.28 -19.57
N ALA A 14 1.33 8.18 -20.23
CA ALA A 14 0.05 8.09 -20.94
C ALA A 14 -1.14 8.28 -19.98
N ALA A 15 -1.13 7.59 -18.84
CA ALA A 15 -2.17 7.74 -17.80
C ALA A 15 -2.23 9.18 -17.26
N ALA A 16 -1.08 9.80 -17.00
CA ALA A 16 -1.01 11.17 -16.51
C ALA A 16 -1.50 12.19 -17.53
N HIS A 17 -1.22 12.01 -18.82
CA HIS A 17 -1.80 12.85 -19.88
C HIS A 17 -3.32 12.73 -19.95
N LEU A 18 -3.86 11.50 -19.85
CA LEU A 18 -5.30 11.26 -19.80
C LEU A 18 -5.95 11.93 -18.58
N MET A 19 -5.36 11.78 -17.40
CA MET A 19 -5.85 12.46 -16.19
C MET A 19 -5.79 13.99 -16.34
N LYS A 20 -4.76 14.52 -17.01
CA LYS A 20 -4.65 15.96 -17.28
C LYS A 20 -5.72 16.46 -18.23
N SER A 21 -6.11 15.68 -19.26
CA SER A 21 -7.19 16.09 -20.16
C SER A 21 -8.55 16.21 -19.46
N PHE A 22 -8.75 15.50 -18.35
CA PHE A 22 -9.92 15.64 -17.48
C PHE A 22 -9.77 16.71 -16.40
N GLY A 23 -8.63 17.42 -16.34
CA GLY A 23 -8.42 18.49 -15.37
C GLY A 23 -8.08 18.01 -13.95
N ASN A 24 -7.67 16.76 -13.76
CA ASN A 24 -7.38 16.19 -12.43
C ASN A 24 -6.19 16.87 -11.73
N PHE A 25 -5.27 17.48 -12.50
CA PHE A 25 -4.17 18.28 -11.97
C PHE A 25 -3.70 19.33 -13.00
N ARG A 26 -3.00 20.37 -12.53
CA ARG A 26 -2.56 21.51 -13.37
C ARG A 26 -1.06 21.47 -13.70
N ASN A 27 -0.27 20.80 -12.89
CA ASN A 27 1.18 20.70 -13.03
C ASN A 27 1.62 20.08 -14.37
N PRO A 28 2.87 20.31 -14.80
CA PRO A 28 3.45 19.59 -15.94
C PRO A 28 3.42 18.08 -15.72
N VAL A 29 3.04 17.31 -16.76
CA VAL A 29 2.87 15.85 -16.66
C VAL A 29 4.17 15.17 -16.25
N GLU A 30 5.30 15.58 -16.83
CA GLU A 30 6.60 15.02 -16.48
C GLU A 30 6.94 15.19 -15.01
N ASP A 31 6.66 16.35 -14.42
CA ASP A 31 6.99 16.61 -13.02
C ASP A 31 6.17 15.73 -12.07
N VAL A 32 4.90 15.51 -12.39
CA VAL A 32 4.02 14.60 -11.66
C VAL A 32 4.55 13.17 -11.73
N VAL A 33 4.92 12.70 -12.92
CA VAL A 33 5.44 11.33 -13.09
C VAL A 33 6.83 11.18 -12.46
N LYS A 34 7.70 12.19 -12.52
CA LYS A 34 9.00 12.20 -11.82
C LYS A 34 8.80 12.12 -10.31
N ALA A 35 7.85 12.88 -9.75
CA ALA A 35 7.51 12.82 -8.33
C ALA A 35 6.98 11.43 -7.93
N TYR A 36 6.09 10.85 -8.75
CA TYR A 36 5.59 9.49 -8.54
C TYR A 36 6.72 8.44 -8.55
N CYS A 37 7.60 8.45 -9.55
CA CYS A 37 8.76 7.54 -9.59
C CYS A 37 9.70 7.74 -8.40
N ALA A 38 9.89 8.99 -7.94
CA ALA A 38 10.69 9.25 -6.75
C ALA A 38 10.06 8.66 -5.49
N GLN A 39 8.73 8.75 -5.34
CA GLN A 39 8.00 8.12 -4.24
C GLN A 39 8.10 6.60 -4.26
N CYS A 40 7.96 5.96 -5.43
CA CYS A 40 8.11 4.50 -5.57
C CYS A 40 9.54 4.01 -5.32
N ALA A 41 10.54 4.87 -5.47
CA ALA A 41 11.95 4.54 -5.27
C ALA A 41 12.45 4.74 -3.82
N ILE A 42 11.59 5.11 -2.88
CA ILE A 42 11.96 5.20 -1.46
C ILE A 42 12.30 3.79 -0.96
N ALA A 43 13.53 3.62 -0.49
CA ALA A 43 13.97 2.36 0.12
C ALA A 43 13.53 2.29 1.59
N ALA A 44 12.95 1.16 1.99
CA ALA A 44 12.48 0.93 3.35
C ALA A 44 12.61 -0.56 3.70
N SER A 45 12.95 -0.87 4.95
CA SER A 45 12.87 -2.23 5.48
C SER A 45 11.44 -2.60 5.88
N CYS A 46 11.16 -3.89 6.13
CA CYS A 46 9.87 -4.31 6.70
C CYS A 46 9.55 -3.56 8.00
N LYS A 47 10.56 -3.30 8.83
CA LYS A 47 10.39 -2.55 10.08
C LYS A 47 9.96 -1.11 9.81
N ASP A 48 10.60 -0.45 8.84
CA ASP A 48 10.28 0.93 8.48
C ASP A 48 8.84 1.03 7.96
N LEU A 49 8.43 0.12 7.07
CA LEU A 49 7.06 0.08 6.53
C LEU A 49 6.02 -0.20 7.62
N ALA A 50 6.27 -1.17 8.50
CA ALA A 50 5.37 -1.49 9.60
C ALA A 50 5.19 -0.27 10.53
N VAL A 51 6.28 0.38 10.93
CA VAL A 51 6.22 1.58 11.79
C VAL A 51 5.52 2.74 11.09
N ALA A 52 5.81 2.96 9.80
CA ALA A 52 5.18 4.02 9.01
C ALA A 52 3.66 3.86 8.88
N ALA A 53 3.14 2.64 9.00
CA ALA A 53 1.72 2.35 8.89
C ALA A 53 0.97 2.34 10.23
N LEU A 54 1.66 2.42 11.38
CA LEU A 54 1.04 2.30 12.71
C LEU A 54 -0.05 3.34 12.96
N PHE A 55 0.09 4.54 12.38
CA PHE A 55 -0.92 5.58 12.55
C PHE A 55 -2.28 5.16 11.94
N LEU A 56 -2.31 4.31 10.91
CA LEU A 56 -3.55 3.78 10.34
C LEU A 56 -4.26 2.83 11.31
N ALA A 57 -3.50 2.01 12.05
CA ALA A 57 -4.05 1.15 13.09
C ALA A 57 -4.58 1.95 14.28
N ASN A 58 -3.99 3.11 14.54
CA ASN A 58 -4.31 4.02 15.65
C ASN A 58 -5.23 5.19 15.22
N GLY A 59 -6.13 4.96 14.26
CA GLY A 59 -7.18 5.93 13.91
C GLY A 59 -6.66 7.26 13.37
N GLY A 60 -5.48 7.28 12.74
CA GLY A 60 -4.88 8.47 12.16
C GLY A 60 -3.76 9.11 12.99
N ALA A 61 -3.56 8.69 14.25
CA ALA A 61 -2.57 9.28 15.14
C ALA A 61 -1.27 8.46 15.23
N ASP A 62 -0.12 9.12 15.20
CA ASP A 62 1.17 8.44 15.38
C ASP A 62 1.41 7.96 16.83
N LEU A 63 2.54 7.31 17.09
CA LEU A 63 2.93 6.81 18.42
C LEU A 63 3.13 7.91 19.47
N ARG A 64 3.21 9.18 19.06
CA ARG A 64 3.31 10.35 19.94
C ARG A 64 1.95 11.05 20.08
N MET A 65 0.86 10.40 19.66
CA MET A 65 -0.50 10.94 19.66
C MET A 65 -0.67 12.21 18.82
N ARG A 66 0.18 12.41 17.82
CA ARG A 66 0.03 13.51 16.85
C ARG A 66 -0.83 13.01 15.71
N ASN A 67 -1.85 13.79 15.35
CA ASN A 67 -2.73 13.47 14.22
C ASN A 67 -1.95 13.61 12.91
N VAL A 68 -1.73 12.49 12.23
CA VAL A 68 -1.20 12.43 10.84
C VAL A 68 -2.37 12.57 9.87
N LEU A 69 -3.48 11.89 10.17
CA LEU A 69 -4.75 11.98 9.46
C LEU A 69 -5.90 12.12 10.47
N GLU A 70 -7.04 12.64 10.02
CA GLU A 70 -8.28 12.49 10.76
C GLU A 70 -8.74 11.01 10.77
N ALA A 71 -9.46 10.60 11.81
CA ALA A 71 -9.92 9.21 11.95
C ALA A 71 -10.74 8.73 10.74
N ARG A 72 -11.57 9.60 10.16
CA ARG A 72 -12.32 9.30 8.93
C ARG A 72 -11.41 9.06 7.74
N GLN A 73 -10.35 9.85 7.58
CA GLN A 73 -9.39 9.69 6.49
C GLN A 73 -8.59 8.39 6.65
N ALA A 74 -8.15 8.06 7.86
CA ALA A 74 -7.49 6.79 8.15
C ALA A 74 -8.39 5.59 7.81
N GLN A 75 -9.68 5.65 8.17
CA GLN A 75 -10.67 4.65 7.79
C GLN A 75 -10.81 4.52 6.27
N GLN A 76 -10.86 5.64 5.54
CA GLN A 76 -10.95 5.63 4.07
C GLN A 76 -9.71 5.03 3.42
N VAL A 77 -8.51 5.32 3.94
CA VAL A 77 -7.26 4.70 3.47
C VAL A 77 -7.29 3.19 3.69
N CYS A 78 -7.68 2.73 4.87
CA CYS A 78 -7.83 1.30 5.15
C CYS A 78 -8.87 0.62 4.25
N ALA A 79 -9.99 1.28 3.97
CA ALA A 79 -10.99 0.76 3.03
C ALA A 79 -10.43 0.61 1.61
N LEU A 80 -9.69 1.61 1.13
CA LEU A 80 -9.03 1.54 -0.19
C LEU A 80 -7.96 0.44 -0.25
N MET A 81 -7.16 0.29 0.81
CA MET A 81 -6.20 -0.80 0.92
C MET A 81 -6.90 -2.16 0.84
N MET A 82 -8.01 -2.35 1.55
CA MET A 82 -8.78 -3.58 1.50
C MET A 82 -9.39 -3.86 0.11
N SER A 83 -9.91 -2.85 -0.58
CA SER A 83 -10.63 -3.06 -1.84
C SER A 83 -9.73 -3.07 -3.09
N SER A 84 -8.50 -2.53 -3.01
CA SER A 84 -7.65 -2.33 -4.20
C SER A 84 -6.16 -2.60 -3.97
N GLY A 85 -5.76 -2.96 -2.75
CA GLY A 85 -4.36 -2.94 -2.36
C GLY A 85 -3.52 -4.13 -2.83
N THR A 86 -4.14 -5.22 -3.27
CA THR A 86 -3.49 -6.44 -3.81
C THR A 86 -3.84 -6.67 -5.28
N TYR A 87 -4.09 -5.58 -6.03
CA TYR A 87 -4.41 -5.62 -7.46
C TYR A 87 -5.65 -6.48 -7.72
N GLU A 88 -5.57 -7.41 -8.67
CA GLU A 88 -6.66 -8.34 -9.02
C GLU A 88 -7.01 -9.33 -7.90
N ALA A 89 -6.14 -9.49 -6.89
CA ALA A 89 -6.38 -10.36 -5.73
C ALA A 89 -7.13 -9.67 -4.57
N SER A 90 -7.56 -8.42 -4.72
CA SER A 90 -8.13 -7.64 -3.61
C SER A 90 -9.40 -8.26 -3.02
N GLY A 91 -10.31 -8.77 -3.86
CA GLY A 91 -11.51 -9.46 -3.38
C GLY A 91 -11.20 -10.77 -2.64
N GLU A 92 -10.28 -11.56 -3.18
CA GLU A 92 -9.87 -12.85 -2.58
C GLU A 92 -9.16 -12.64 -1.24
N THR A 93 -8.21 -11.70 -1.17
CA THR A 93 -7.47 -11.39 0.05
C THR A 93 -8.34 -10.72 1.12
N ALA A 94 -9.30 -9.87 0.72
CA ALA A 94 -10.28 -9.33 1.66
C ALA A 94 -11.17 -10.43 2.24
N PHE A 95 -11.55 -11.44 1.45
CA PHE A 95 -12.35 -12.57 1.92
C PHE A 95 -11.55 -13.53 2.81
N SER A 96 -10.32 -13.89 2.42
CA SER A 96 -9.54 -14.91 3.12
C SER A 96 -8.77 -14.38 4.34
N ILE A 97 -8.25 -13.15 4.28
CA ILE A 97 -7.44 -12.55 5.34
C ILE A 97 -8.22 -11.49 6.13
N GLY A 98 -9.09 -10.72 5.47
CA GLY A 98 -9.93 -9.74 6.14
C GLY A 98 -9.17 -8.55 6.74
N LEU A 99 -8.02 -8.18 6.17
CA LEU A 99 -7.22 -7.03 6.61
C LEU A 99 -6.99 -6.01 5.47
N PRO A 100 -6.87 -4.71 5.77
CA PRO A 100 -6.32 -3.72 4.86
C PRO A 100 -4.88 -4.07 4.48
N ILE A 101 -4.64 -4.44 3.22
CA ILE A 101 -3.33 -4.89 2.73
C ILE A 101 -2.89 -4.04 1.55
N LYS A 102 -1.61 -3.68 1.46
CA LYS A 102 -0.98 -3.17 0.24
C LYS A 102 0.22 -4.02 -0.15
N SER A 103 0.18 -4.54 -1.37
CA SER A 103 1.30 -5.25 -2.00
C SER A 103 2.12 -4.31 -2.89
N GLY A 104 3.43 -4.55 -3.02
CA GLY A 104 4.31 -3.81 -3.93
C GLY A 104 5.15 -4.75 -4.78
N VAL A 105 5.42 -4.34 -6.02
CA VAL A 105 6.23 -5.10 -7.00
C VAL A 105 7.68 -5.33 -6.56
N GLY A 106 8.15 -4.61 -5.53
CA GLY A 106 9.43 -4.91 -4.85
C GLY A 106 9.38 -6.14 -3.93
N GLY A 107 8.23 -6.82 -3.83
CA GLY A 107 8.01 -8.00 -2.98
C GLY A 107 7.52 -7.70 -1.58
N GLY A 108 7.28 -6.43 -1.23
CA GLY A 108 6.80 -6.02 0.08
C GLY A 108 5.28 -6.14 0.20
N VAL A 109 4.79 -6.64 1.33
CA VAL A 109 3.37 -6.70 1.66
C VAL A 109 3.14 -6.12 3.05
N LEU A 110 2.38 -5.03 3.11
CA LEU A 110 2.02 -4.33 4.33
C LEU A 110 0.56 -4.61 4.67
N ALA A 111 0.26 -5.00 5.92
CA ALA A 111 -1.09 -5.13 6.42
C ALA A 111 -1.28 -4.29 7.69
N VAL A 112 -2.46 -3.67 7.81
CA VAL A 112 -2.89 -2.93 9.01
C VAL A 112 -3.86 -3.78 9.79
N ILE A 113 -3.64 -3.94 11.09
CA ILE A 113 -4.54 -4.64 12.02
C ILE A 113 -5.19 -3.57 12.90
N PRO A 114 -6.46 -3.20 12.64
CA PRO A 114 -7.10 -2.07 13.33
C PRO A 114 -7.03 -2.20 14.85
N ARG A 115 -6.68 -1.11 15.53
CA ARG A 115 -6.54 -1.03 17.00
C ARG A 115 -5.50 -1.97 17.61
N PHE A 116 -4.64 -2.60 16.80
CA PHE A 116 -3.61 -3.52 17.27
C PHE A 116 -2.21 -3.12 16.77
N GLY A 117 -2.04 -2.97 15.45
CA GLY A 117 -0.73 -2.61 14.89
C GLY A 117 -0.66 -2.78 13.38
N ALA A 118 0.55 -2.93 12.86
CA ALA A 118 0.81 -3.18 11.45
C ALA A 118 1.90 -4.25 11.32
N VAL A 119 1.79 -5.05 10.26
CA VAL A 119 2.75 -6.11 9.94
C VAL A 119 3.21 -5.93 8.51
N CYS A 120 4.50 -6.13 8.28
CA CYS A 120 5.08 -6.09 6.93
C CYS A 120 5.91 -7.34 6.71
N SER A 121 5.70 -7.98 5.56
CA SER A 121 6.54 -9.07 5.06
C SER A 121 7.23 -8.63 3.76
N TRP A 122 8.31 -9.33 3.41
CA TRP A 122 9.01 -9.11 2.15
C TRP A 122 9.52 -10.42 1.59
N SER A 123 9.17 -10.70 0.33
CA SER A 123 9.71 -11.80 -0.45
C SER A 123 9.66 -11.45 -1.93
N PRO A 124 10.80 -11.40 -2.65
CA PRO A 124 10.86 -10.93 -4.04
C PRO A 124 10.00 -11.69 -5.08
N PRO A 125 9.83 -13.03 -5.03
CA PRO A 125 9.05 -13.75 -6.02
C PRO A 125 7.57 -13.33 -6.01
N LEU A 126 7.04 -12.98 -7.19
CA LEU A 126 5.65 -12.54 -7.37
C LEU A 126 4.84 -13.59 -8.15
N ASP A 127 3.53 -13.61 -7.91
CA ASP A 127 2.57 -14.29 -8.77
C ASP A 127 2.28 -13.50 -10.05
N GLU A 128 1.45 -14.05 -10.93
CA GLU A 128 1.03 -13.42 -12.18
C GLU A 128 0.25 -12.11 -11.96
N LYS A 129 -0.34 -11.93 -10.77
CA LYS A 129 -1.09 -10.72 -10.37
C LYS A 129 -0.18 -9.64 -9.77
N GLY A 130 1.13 -9.90 -9.66
CA GLY A 130 2.13 -8.96 -9.15
C GLY A 130 2.23 -8.91 -7.61
N ASN A 131 1.75 -9.94 -6.91
CA ASN A 131 1.80 -10.03 -5.46
C ASN A 131 2.85 -11.03 -4.96
N SER A 132 3.49 -10.70 -3.83
CA SER A 132 4.41 -11.64 -3.19
C SER A 132 3.67 -12.84 -2.62
N VAL A 133 3.91 -14.04 -3.17
CA VAL A 133 3.24 -15.28 -2.75
C VAL A 133 3.54 -15.61 -1.29
N ALA A 134 4.83 -15.67 -0.95
CA ALA A 134 5.27 -15.95 0.41
C ALA A 134 4.93 -14.80 1.37
N GLY A 135 4.97 -13.55 0.89
CA GLY A 135 4.62 -12.39 1.69
C GLY A 135 3.15 -12.39 2.11
N LEU A 136 2.23 -12.60 1.16
CA LEU A 136 0.81 -12.72 1.46
C LEU A 136 0.52 -13.90 2.40
N LYS A 137 1.16 -15.06 2.18
CA LYS A 137 0.96 -16.21 3.05
C LYS A 137 1.43 -15.94 4.48
N ALA A 138 2.54 -15.23 4.66
CA ALA A 138 3.01 -14.82 5.98
C ALA A 138 2.00 -13.90 6.69
N ILE A 139 1.40 -12.94 5.98
CA ILE A 139 0.35 -12.07 6.53
C ILE A 139 -0.89 -12.89 6.93
N GLU A 140 -1.33 -13.81 6.08
CA GLU A 140 -2.47 -14.70 6.37
C GLU A 140 -2.24 -15.50 7.66
N LEU A 141 -1.05 -16.10 7.82
CA LEU A 141 -0.71 -16.88 9.01
C LEU A 141 -0.69 -16.02 10.28
N VAL A 142 -0.14 -14.81 10.21
CA VAL A 142 -0.14 -13.87 11.35
C VAL A 142 -1.55 -13.44 11.71
N ALA A 143 -2.40 -13.14 10.72
CA ALA A 143 -3.79 -12.74 10.95
C ALA A 143 -4.58 -13.88 11.62
N ALA A 144 -4.39 -15.12 11.16
CA ALA A 144 -5.02 -16.31 11.72
C ALA A 144 -4.57 -16.58 13.16
N GLU A 145 -3.26 -16.48 13.46
CA GLU A 145 -2.72 -16.68 14.80
C GLU A 145 -3.23 -15.63 15.80
N LEU A 146 -3.43 -14.38 15.33
CA LEU A 146 -3.93 -13.29 16.17
C LEU A 146 -5.46 -13.27 16.32
N ASP A 147 -6.18 -14.09 15.54
CA ASP A 147 -7.65 -14.10 15.45
C ASP A 147 -8.24 -12.69 15.26
N ARG A 148 -7.62 -11.88 14.38
CA ARG A 148 -7.98 -10.48 14.17
C ARG A 148 -8.21 -10.19 12.69
N THR A 149 -9.43 -9.76 12.38
CA THR A 149 -9.81 -9.24 11.06
C THR A 149 -10.58 -7.93 11.24
N VAL A 150 -10.97 -7.26 10.15
CA VAL A 150 -11.93 -6.15 10.25
C VAL A 150 -13.37 -6.63 10.51
N PHE A 151 -13.62 -7.93 10.38
CA PHE A 151 -14.93 -8.57 10.52
C PHE A 151 -15.13 -9.25 11.88
N SER A 152 -14.08 -9.28 12.72
CA SER A 152 -14.08 -9.88 14.07
C SER A 152 -13.64 -8.91 15.17
#